data_AF-A0A5D2T5K3-F1
#
_entry.id   AF-A0A5D2T5K3-F1
#
_cell.length_a   1.000
_cell.length_b   1.000
_cell.length_c   1.000
_cell.angle_alpha   90.00
_cell.angle_beta   90.00
_cell.angle_gamma   90.00
#
_symmetry.space_group_name_H-M   'P 1'
#
loop_
_entity.id
_entity.type
_entity.pdbx_description
1 polymer ?
#
loop_
_entity_poly.entity_id
_entity_poly.type
_entity_poly.pdbx_seq_one_letter_code
_entity_poly.pdbx_strand_id
1 'polypeptide(L)'
;MAEYICLFSKDTLIIKPPKKSPLFSRTIALWFAMLCGVYLYGTCLKHVGTFTMLKFQNIQLIQKPSLEALIPTLHYPKPESFSRGECSLNPVRFFAIISMQRSGSGWFETLLNSHINVSSNGEIFSVIDRRNNVSNIIQTLERVYNLDWFTSASKNECSAAVGFKWMLNQGLMEHHREIVEYFNHRGISAIFLFRRNLLRRMVSVLANSYDRKAKLLNGTHKSHVHSEQEWSLNAGCCAFELQANYQFYITNK
;
A
#
# COMPACT_ATOMS: atom_id res chain seq x y z
N MET A 1 -3.96 -10.91 64.06
CA MET A 1 -3.93 -11.74 65.29
C MET A 1 -5.19 -12.58 65.29
N ALA A 2 -5.01 -13.90 65.43
CA ALA A 2 -6.03 -14.90 65.20
C ALA A 2 -6.81 -15.19 66.48
N GLU A 3 -8.14 -15.18 66.40
CA GLU A 3 -8.99 -15.83 67.41
C GLU A 3 -9.89 -16.82 66.68
N TYR A 4 -9.51 -18.10 66.77
CA TYR A 4 -10.34 -19.24 66.40
C TYR A 4 -11.16 -19.63 67.62
N ILE A 5 -12.48 -19.40 67.58
CA ILE A 5 -13.40 -20.09 68.49
C ILE A 5 -13.75 -21.42 67.82
N CYS A 6 -13.06 -22.48 68.26
CA CYS A 6 -13.32 -23.85 67.88
C CYS A 6 -14.23 -24.48 68.93
N LEU A 7 -15.52 -24.66 68.61
CA LEU A 7 -16.43 -25.54 69.36
C LEU A 7 -16.56 -26.85 68.59
N PHE A 8 -15.97 -27.91 69.15
CA PHE A 8 -16.03 -29.27 68.63
C PHE A 8 -17.35 -29.92 69.10
N SER A 9 -18.28 -30.15 68.17
CA SER A 9 -19.31 -31.17 68.33
C SER A 9 -19.41 -32.00 67.05
N LYS A 10 -19.49 -33.31 67.23
CA LYS A 10 -19.54 -34.37 66.22
C LYS A 10 -20.45 -34.05 65.01
N ASP A 11 -19.90 -34.39 63.85
CA ASP A 11 -20.53 -34.64 62.56
C ASP A 11 -21.00 -33.43 61.72
N THR A 12 -20.59 -33.43 60.46
CA THR A 12 -20.85 -32.48 59.33
C THR A 12 -20.05 -31.17 59.26
N LEU A 13 -18.95 -31.21 58.48
CA LEU A 13 -18.26 -30.01 57.95
C LEU A 13 -19.09 -29.40 56.81
N ILE A 14 -20.03 -28.52 57.13
CA ILE A 14 -20.70 -27.67 56.13
C ILE A 14 -19.93 -26.35 56.03
N ILE A 15 -18.98 -26.28 55.09
CA ILE A 15 -18.33 -25.03 54.70
C ILE A 15 -19.34 -24.22 53.88
N LYS A 16 -20.05 -23.29 54.52
CA LYS A 16 -20.84 -22.30 53.78
C LYS A 16 -19.87 -21.37 53.05
N PRO A 17 -19.94 -21.23 51.71
CA PRO A 17 -19.13 -20.26 51.01
C PRO A 17 -19.52 -18.86 51.49
N PRO A 18 -18.55 -17.96 51.74
CA PRO A 18 -18.86 -16.59 52.13
C PRO A 18 -19.71 -15.98 51.02
N LYS A 19 -20.91 -15.48 51.38
CA LYS A 19 -21.75 -14.66 50.49
C LYS A 19 -20.93 -13.43 50.09
N LYS A 20 -20.19 -13.51 48.98
CA LYS A 20 -19.63 -12.33 48.32
C LYS A 20 -20.83 -11.44 47.99
N SER A 21 -20.88 -10.26 48.62
CA SER A 21 -21.98 -9.33 48.42
C SER A 21 -22.08 -9.02 46.91
N PRO A 22 -23.31 -8.95 46.34
CA PRO A 22 -23.50 -8.63 44.92
C PRO A 22 -22.96 -7.25 44.55
N LEU A 23 -22.69 -6.40 45.55
CA LEU A 23 -22.00 -5.13 45.39
C LEU A 23 -20.53 -5.31 45.06
N PHE A 24 -19.82 -6.25 45.69
CA PHE A 24 -18.39 -6.46 45.44
C PHE A 24 -18.11 -6.93 44.00
N SER A 25 -18.93 -7.85 43.48
CA SER A 25 -18.80 -8.30 42.08
C SER A 25 -19.16 -7.21 41.07
N ARG A 26 -20.18 -6.40 41.35
CA ARG A 26 -20.56 -5.24 40.53
C ARG A 26 -19.46 -4.18 40.48
N THR A 27 -18.84 -3.88 41.63
CA THR A 27 -17.72 -2.93 41.69
C THR A 27 -16.53 -3.44 40.88
N ILE A 28 -16.18 -4.72 40.99
CA ILE A 28 -15.11 -5.32 40.19
C ILE A 28 -15.42 -5.22 38.68
N ALA A 29 -16.64 -5.56 38.26
CA ALA A 29 -17.03 -5.48 36.85
C ALA A 29 -16.95 -4.04 36.31
N LEU A 30 -17.34 -3.04 37.10
CA LEU A 30 -17.22 -1.62 36.74
C LEU A 30 -15.76 -1.18 36.60
N TRP A 31 -14.87 -1.64 37.49
CA TRP A 31 -13.44 -1.38 37.39
C TRP A 31 -12.82 -1.99 36.13
N PHE A 32 -13.19 -3.24 35.80
CA PHE A 32 -12.76 -3.88 34.55
C PHE A 32 -13.31 -3.15 33.31
N ALA A 33 -14.57 -2.71 33.33
CA ALA A 33 -15.15 -1.94 32.24
C ALA A 33 -14.46 -0.59 32.04
N MET A 34 -14.11 0.11 33.13
CA MET A 34 -13.33 1.36 33.08
C MET A 34 -11.92 1.13 32.55
N LEU A 35 -11.21 0.10 33.03
CA LEU A 35 -9.87 -0.23 32.54
C LEU A 35 -9.88 -0.62 31.06
N CYS A 36 -10.83 -1.46 30.64
CA CYS A 36 -11.03 -1.79 29.23
C CYS A 36 -11.40 -0.56 28.41
N GLY A 37 -12.27 0.31 28.92
CA GLY A 37 -12.65 1.56 28.25
C GLY A 37 -11.47 2.51 28.06
N VAL A 38 -10.64 2.71 29.09
CA VAL A 38 -9.42 3.52 29.02
C VAL A 38 -8.39 2.89 28.08
N TYR A 39 -8.23 1.56 28.09
CA TYR A 39 -7.33 0.85 27.19
C TYR A 39 -7.78 0.94 25.73
N LEU A 40 -9.08 0.72 25.47
CA LEU A 40 -9.68 0.89 24.14
C LEU A 40 -9.59 2.34 23.69
N TYR A 41 -9.85 3.31 24.56
CA TYR A 41 -9.69 4.73 24.26
C TYR A 41 -8.24 5.08 23.94
N GLY A 42 -7.27 4.60 24.73
CA GLY A 42 -5.85 4.84 24.49
C GLY A 42 -5.32 4.18 23.22
N THR A 43 -5.78 2.96 22.90
CA THR A 43 -5.44 2.28 21.64
C THR A 43 -6.13 2.94 20.44
N CYS A 44 -7.38 3.39 20.58
CA CYS A 44 -8.06 4.20 19.58
C CYS A 44 -7.38 5.56 19.37
N LEU A 45 -6.89 6.23 20.42
CA LEU A 45 -6.14 7.48 20.30
C LEU A 45 -4.77 7.28 19.66
N LYS A 46 -4.07 6.18 19.95
CA LYS A 46 -2.85 5.80 19.22
C LYS A 46 -3.16 5.53 17.76
N HIS A 47 -4.28 4.87 17.45
CA HIS A 47 -4.70 4.60 16.08
C HIS A 47 -5.13 5.87 15.35
N VAL A 48 -5.88 6.76 16.00
CA VAL A 48 -6.24 8.08 15.47
C VAL A 48 -5.00 8.95 15.33
N GLY A 49 -4.04 8.92 16.25
CA GLY A 49 -2.77 9.66 16.21
C GLY A 49 -1.83 9.20 15.10
N THR A 50 -1.74 7.88 14.86
CA THR A 50 -1.06 7.34 13.66
C THR A 50 -1.85 7.65 12.39
N PHE A 51 -3.19 7.67 12.46
CA PHE A 51 -4.05 8.06 11.36
C PHE A 51 -3.98 9.55 11.05
N THR A 52 -3.83 10.45 12.03
CA THR A 52 -3.62 11.89 11.83
C THR A 52 -2.20 12.20 11.39
N MET A 53 -1.18 11.48 11.85
CA MET A 53 0.16 11.51 11.24
C MET A 53 0.11 11.10 9.75
N LEU A 54 -0.72 10.11 9.39
CA LEU A 54 -1.01 9.77 7.99
C LEU A 54 -1.93 10.79 7.28
N LYS A 55 -2.75 11.55 8.01
CA LYS A 55 -3.72 12.52 7.46
C LYS A 55 -3.13 13.93 7.29
N PHE A 56 -1.96 14.23 7.86
CA PHE A 56 -1.41 15.59 7.96
C PHE A 56 0.12 15.73 7.82
N GLN A 57 0.79 14.81 7.11
CA GLN A 57 1.62 15.35 6.02
C GLN A 57 0.63 15.74 4.92
N ASN A 58 -0.08 16.85 5.15
CA ASN A 58 -0.48 17.70 4.05
C ASN A 58 0.80 17.87 3.27
N ILE A 59 0.86 17.21 2.11
CA ILE A 59 1.77 17.60 1.05
C ILE A 59 1.56 19.09 0.99
N GLN A 60 2.49 19.87 1.56
CA GLN A 60 2.61 21.26 1.23
C GLN A 60 2.86 21.18 -0.25
N LEU A 61 1.77 21.35 -1.01
CA LEU A 61 1.80 21.72 -2.40
C LEU A 61 2.83 22.84 -2.39
N ILE A 62 4.03 22.53 -2.90
CA ILE A 62 5.00 23.54 -3.21
C ILE A 62 4.22 24.44 -4.14
N GLN A 63 3.78 25.56 -3.57
CA GLN A 63 3.17 26.65 -4.28
C GLN A 63 4.07 26.87 -5.48
N LYS A 64 3.49 26.72 -6.68
CA LYS A 64 4.19 26.94 -7.95
C LYS A 64 5.13 28.13 -7.76
N PRO A 65 6.46 27.96 -7.80
CA PRO A 65 7.32 29.08 -8.07
C PRO A 65 6.86 29.66 -9.41
N SER A 66 6.94 30.98 -9.50
CA SER A 66 6.52 31.82 -10.61
C SER A 66 6.81 31.22 -11.99
N LEU A 67 5.99 31.67 -12.95
CA LEU A 67 5.98 31.39 -14.37
C LEU A 67 7.26 31.85 -15.10
N GLU A 68 8.45 31.55 -14.58
CA GLU A 68 9.73 31.92 -15.15
C GLU A 68 10.73 30.78 -14.86
N ALA A 69 11.14 30.07 -15.92
CA ALA A 69 12.17 29.02 -15.96
C ALA A 69 11.80 27.60 -15.47
N LEU A 70 11.18 26.81 -16.35
CA LEU A 70 11.71 25.47 -16.62
C LEU A 70 11.27 25.03 -18.03
N ILE A 71 12.20 24.99 -18.97
CA ILE A 71 11.99 24.23 -20.21
C ILE A 71 11.66 22.81 -19.76
N PRO A 72 10.54 22.20 -20.18
CA PRO A 72 10.24 20.82 -19.82
C PRO A 72 11.43 19.96 -20.22
N THR A 73 12.06 19.27 -19.26
CA THR A 73 13.21 18.41 -19.55
C THR A 73 12.75 17.34 -20.55
N LEU A 74 13.17 17.51 -21.81
CA LEU A 74 12.85 16.61 -22.90
C LEU A 74 13.88 15.49 -22.88
N HIS A 75 13.42 14.27 -22.59
CA HIS A 75 14.29 13.10 -22.53
C HIS A 75 14.25 12.36 -23.86
N TYR A 76 15.41 12.09 -24.43
CA TYR A 76 15.57 11.30 -25.64
C TYR A 76 16.40 10.05 -25.30
N PRO A 77 15.81 9.05 -24.62
CA PRO A 77 16.52 7.85 -24.25
C PRO A 77 17.02 7.11 -25.49
N LYS A 78 18.24 6.58 -25.39
CA LYS A 78 18.92 5.77 -26.41
C LYS A 78 19.20 4.40 -25.80
N PRO A 79 18.26 3.44 -25.92
CA PRO A 79 18.47 2.10 -25.40
C PRO A 79 19.66 1.42 -26.08
N GLU A 80 20.45 0.68 -25.31
CA GLU A 80 21.53 -0.16 -25.84
C GLU A 80 20.98 -1.44 -26.47
N SER A 81 19.83 -1.90 -25.98
CA SER A 81 19.28 -3.20 -26.32
C SER A 81 18.43 -3.25 -27.59
N PHE A 82 18.06 -2.10 -28.18
CA PHE A 82 17.33 -2.00 -29.44
C PHE A 82 17.41 -0.58 -30.02
N SER A 83 17.07 -0.42 -31.31
CA SER A 83 16.94 0.90 -31.94
C SER A 83 15.52 1.43 -31.79
N ARG A 84 15.36 2.73 -31.51
CA ARG A 84 14.05 3.41 -31.53
C ARG A 84 13.60 3.83 -32.94
N GLY A 85 14.38 3.51 -33.97
CA GLY A 85 14.02 3.76 -35.37
C GLY A 85 13.66 5.22 -35.66
N GLU A 86 12.53 5.41 -36.34
CA GLU A 86 11.96 6.73 -36.68
C GLU A 86 11.61 7.57 -35.44
N CYS A 87 11.36 6.93 -34.31
CA CYS A 87 10.98 7.56 -33.05
C CYS A 87 12.18 7.95 -32.16
N SER A 88 13.41 7.81 -32.65
CA SER A 88 14.64 8.22 -31.94
C SER A 88 14.65 9.70 -31.55
N LEU A 89 14.02 10.56 -32.34
CA LEU A 89 13.87 12.00 -32.10
C LEU A 89 12.58 12.37 -31.36
N ASN A 90 11.82 11.38 -30.87
CA ASN A 90 10.63 11.64 -30.07
C ASN A 90 10.98 11.62 -28.58
N PRO A 91 10.60 12.67 -27.82
CA PRO A 91 10.85 12.71 -26.40
C PRO A 91 9.98 11.70 -25.66
N VAL A 92 10.50 11.18 -24.55
CA VAL A 92 9.79 10.26 -23.66
C VAL A 92 9.54 10.94 -22.33
N ARG A 93 8.30 10.86 -21.85
CA ARG A 93 7.92 11.32 -20.51
C ARG A 93 8.09 10.19 -19.50
N PHE A 94 8.66 10.53 -18.35
CA PHE A 94 8.88 9.56 -17.29
C PHE A 94 7.89 9.75 -16.16
N PHE A 95 7.35 8.65 -15.66
CA PHE A 95 6.47 8.68 -14.49
C PHE A 95 6.76 7.53 -13.52
N ALA A 96 6.29 7.69 -12.29
CA ALA A 96 6.26 6.63 -11.28
C ALA A 96 4.94 6.68 -10.51
N ILE A 97 4.23 5.56 -10.44
CA ILE A 97 2.96 5.44 -9.71
C ILE A 97 3.28 5.04 -8.27
N ILE A 98 3.23 6.01 -7.35
CA ILE A 98 3.47 5.81 -5.93
C ILE A 98 2.15 5.45 -5.25
N SER A 99 2.09 4.27 -4.64
CA SER A 99 0.84 3.70 -4.12
C SER A 99 1.05 2.86 -2.86
N MET A 100 -0.05 2.41 -2.25
CA MET A 100 -0.06 1.33 -1.26
C MET A 100 -0.77 0.09 -1.83
N GLN A 101 -0.60 -1.07 -1.20
CA GLN A 101 -1.30 -2.30 -1.59
C GLN A 101 -2.82 -2.14 -1.53
N ARG A 102 -3.54 -2.73 -2.51
CA ARG A 102 -5.02 -2.65 -2.66
C ARG A 102 -5.56 -1.22 -2.80
N SER A 103 -4.78 -0.31 -3.38
CA SER A 103 -5.21 1.09 -3.63
C SER A 103 -5.78 1.34 -5.03
N GLY A 104 -5.93 0.30 -5.87
CA GLY A 104 -6.44 0.44 -7.24
C GLY A 104 -5.36 0.68 -8.30
N SER A 105 -4.09 0.67 -7.91
CA SER A 105 -2.95 0.93 -8.81
C SER A 105 -2.74 -0.13 -9.89
N GLY A 106 -3.17 -1.38 -9.68
CA GLY A 106 -3.19 -2.39 -10.74
C GLY A 106 -4.16 -2.05 -11.87
N TRP A 107 -5.38 -1.60 -11.55
CA TRP A 107 -6.34 -1.18 -12.58
C TRP A 107 -5.85 0.06 -13.35
N PHE A 108 -5.30 1.04 -12.63
CA PHE A 108 -4.76 2.25 -13.26
C PHE A 108 -3.57 1.94 -14.18
N GLU A 109 -2.69 1.03 -13.77
CA GLU A 109 -1.62 0.51 -14.61
C GLU A 109 -2.16 -0.16 -15.88
N THR A 110 -3.15 -1.06 -15.75
CA THR A 110 -3.78 -1.71 -16.91
C THR A 110 -4.39 -0.68 -17.87
N LEU A 111 -5.03 0.37 -17.34
CA LEU A 111 -5.53 1.47 -18.14
C LEU A 111 -4.42 2.19 -18.91
N LEU A 112 -3.29 2.52 -18.26
CA LEU A 112 -2.16 3.15 -18.94
C LEU A 112 -1.58 2.26 -20.05
N ASN A 113 -1.41 0.97 -19.77
CA ASN A 113 -0.86 0.01 -20.73
C ASN A 113 -1.80 -0.33 -21.90
N SER A 114 -3.07 0.08 -21.83
CA SER A 114 -3.99 -0.03 -22.97
C SER A 114 -3.66 0.95 -24.10
N HIS A 115 -2.92 2.02 -23.80
CA HIS A 115 -2.51 3.01 -24.79
C HIS A 115 -1.21 2.57 -25.47
N ILE A 116 -1.20 2.52 -26.80
CA ILE A 116 -0.09 2.00 -27.61
C ILE A 116 1.28 2.63 -27.28
N ASN A 117 1.32 3.94 -27.02
CA ASN A 117 2.57 4.67 -26.74
C ASN A 117 2.88 4.89 -25.25
N VAL A 118 2.16 4.23 -24.33
CA VAL A 118 2.40 4.34 -22.89
C VAL A 118 2.74 2.97 -22.33
N SER A 119 3.80 2.90 -21.53
CA SER A 119 4.23 1.64 -20.91
C SER A 119 4.51 1.83 -19.42
N SER A 120 3.92 0.96 -18.60
CA SER A 120 4.13 0.83 -17.17
C SER A 120 4.61 -0.59 -16.86
N ASN A 121 5.80 -0.70 -16.27
CA ASN A 121 6.52 -1.96 -16.05
C ASN A 121 6.16 -2.68 -14.73
N GLY A 122 4.98 -2.42 -14.17
CA GLY A 122 4.54 -3.04 -12.91
C GLY A 122 5.41 -2.75 -11.70
N GLU A 123 5.37 -3.65 -10.72
CA GLU A 123 6.08 -3.52 -9.43
C GLU A 123 7.52 -3.99 -9.52
N ILE A 124 8.37 -3.23 -10.22
CA ILE A 124 9.78 -3.58 -10.43
C ILE A 124 10.55 -3.72 -9.11
N PHE A 125 10.17 -2.99 -8.06
CA PHE A 125 10.80 -3.00 -6.73
C PHE A 125 10.16 -3.99 -5.76
N SER A 126 9.26 -4.87 -6.21
CA SER A 126 8.77 -6.00 -5.38
C SER A 126 9.87 -7.01 -5.04
N VAL A 127 10.92 -7.09 -5.85
CA VAL A 127 12.12 -7.92 -5.64
C VAL A 127 13.06 -7.25 -4.64
N ILE A 128 13.48 -7.99 -3.61
CA ILE A 128 14.30 -7.48 -2.50
C ILE A 128 15.67 -6.97 -2.99
N ASP A 129 16.37 -7.73 -3.83
CA ASP A 129 17.74 -7.39 -4.26
C ASP A 129 17.86 -6.02 -4.95
N ARG A 130 16.79 -5.60 -5.64
CA ARG A 130 16.71 -4.31 -6.34
C ARG A 130 16.58 -3.10 -5.40
N ARG A 131 16.22 -3.34 -4.14
CA ARG A 131 15.99 -2.30 -3.13
C ARG A 131 16.86 -2.43 -1.87
N ASN A 132 17.87 -3.31 -1.89
CA ASN A 132 18.76 -3.52 -0.73
C ASN A 132 19.66 -2.30 -0.43
N ASN A 133 19.94 -1.45 -1.42
CA ASN A 133 20.72 -0.23 -1.26
C ASN A 133 20.28 0.84 -2.28
N VAL A 134 20.67 2.10 -2.04
CA VAL A 134 20.38 3.22 -2.96
C VAL A 134 20.96 2.97 -4.35
N SER A 135 22.19 2.46 -4.44
CA SER A 135 22.87 2.26 -5.73
C SER A 135 22.10 1.31 -6.65
N ASN A 136 21.58 0.20 -6.13
CA ASN A 136 20.78 -0.79 -6.86
C ASN A 136 19.45 -0.17 -7.30
N ILE A 137 18.85 0.67 -6.46
CA ILE A 137 17.64 1.42 -6.81
C ILE A 137 17.93 2.33 -8.00
N ILE A 138 18.96 3.18 -7.92
CA ILE A 138 19.31 4.11 -8.99
C ILE A 138 19.66 3.35 -10.29
N GLN A 139 20.48 2.29 -10.21
CA GLN A 139 20.79 1.45 -11.37
C GLN A 139 19.54 0.83 -12.01
N THR A 140 18.57 0.42 -11.18
CA THR A 140 17.29 -0.10 -11.67
C THR A 140 16.48 1.00 -12.37
N LEU A 141 16.41 2.20 -11.79
CA LEU A 141 15.73 3.35 -12.39
C LEU A 141 16.37 3.73 -13.73
N GLU A 142 17.70 3.73 -13.81
CA GLU A 142 18.43 4.02 -15.05
C GLU A 142 18.09 3.03 -16.16
N ARG A 143 18.08 1.72 -15.86
CA ARG A 143 17.67 0.71 -16.84
C ARG A 143 16.25 0.93 -17.35
N VAL A 144 15.31 1.28 -16.47
CA VAL A 144 13.91 1.53 -16.85
C VAL A 144 13.78 2.78 -17.71
N TYR A 145 14.37 3.90 -17.30
CA TYR A 145 14.20 5.17 -18.00
C TYR A 145 15.09 5.31 -19.25
N ASN A 146 16.12 4.49 -19.39
CA ASN A 146 16.86 4.33 -20.65
C ASN A 146 16.21 3.34 -21.63
N LEU A 147 15.04 2.77 -21.28
CA LEU A 147 14.31 1.77 -22.06
C LEU A 147 15.01 0.40 -22.18
N ASP A 148 16.01 0.12 -21.35
CA ASP A 148 16.77 -1.14 -21.32
C ASP A 148 16.23 -2.13 -20.27
N TRP A 149 14.97 -1.96 -19.88
CA TRP A 149 14.30 -2.86 -18.97
C TRP A 149 13.72 -4.06 -19.71
N PHE A 150 14.25 -5.25 -19.42
CA PHE A 150 13.79 -6.50 -20.01
C PHE A 150 12.52 -6.99 -19.31
N THR A 151 11.37 -6.78 -19.94
CA THR A 151 10.11 -7.43 -19.55
C THR A 151 9.58 -8.26 -20.71
N SER A 152 8.61 -9.13 -20.42
CA SER A 152 7.84 -9.86 -21.42
C SER A 152 6.91 -8.97 -22.26
N ALA A 153 6.79 -7.69 -21.93
CA ALA A 153 6.06 -6.73 -22.75
C ALA A 153 6.88 -6.37 -24.01
N SER A 154 6.23 -6.30 -25.16
CA SER A 154 6.86 -5.92 -26.43
C SER A 154 7.53 -4.55 -26.31
N LYS A 155 8.85 -4.48 -26.55
CA LYS A 155 9.58 -3.21 -26.63
C LYS A 155 8.97 -2.35 -27.74
N ASN A 156 8.45 -1.18 -27.38
CA ASN A 156 7.87 -0.25 -28.35
C ASN A 156 8.86 0.89 -28.66
N GLU A 157 9.31 0.92 -29.92
CA GLU A 157 10.19 1.95 -30.50
C GLU A 157 9.67 3.38 -30.26
N CYS A 158 8.34 3.54 -30.33
CA CYS A 158 7.64 4.81 -30.28
C CYS A 158 6.96 5.08 -28.93
N SER A 159 7.48 4.50 -27.85
CA SER A 159 7.03 4.83 -26.49
C SER A 159 7.13 6.33 -26.23
N ALA A 160 6.01 6.97 -25.91
CA ALA A 160 5.92 8.40 -25.58
C ALA A 160 5.95 8.65 -24.06
N ALA A 161 5.52 7.67 -23.26
CA ALA A 161 5.65 7.72 -21.81
C ALA A 161 6.02 6.36 -21.23
N VAL A 162 6.96 6.36 -20.29
CA VAL A 162 7.43 5.15 -19.61
C VAL A 162 7.47 5.35 -18.11
N GLY A 163 7.03 4.33 -17.39
CA GLY A 163 7.06 4.33 -15.95
C GLY A 163 6.91 2.95 -15.36
N PHE A 164 6.60 2.95 -14.08
CA PHE A 164 6.38 1.73 -13.30
C PHE A 164 5.56 2.07 -12.04
N LYS A 165 5.19 1.02 -11.32
CA LYS A 165 4.44 1.11 -10.06
C LYS A 165 5.37 0.85 -8.88
N TRP A 166 5.31 1.71 -7.88
CA TRP A 166 6.13 1.60 -6.67
C TRP A 166 5.24 1.64 -5.43
N MET A 167 5.25 0.56 -4.65
CA MET A 167 4.56 0.55 -3.37
C MET A 167 5.42 1.23 -2.29
N LEU A 168 4.81 2.02 -1.41
CA LEU A 168 5.52 2.74 -0.33
C LEU A 168 6.35 1.80 0.57
N ASN A 169 5.94 0.55 0.73
CA ASN A 169 6.63 -0.45 1.54
C ASN A 169 7.73 -1.23 0.77
N GLN A 170 8.12 -0.79 -0.43
CA GLN A 170 9.15 -1.41 -1.26
C GLN A 170 10.42 -0.53 -1.33
N GLY A 171 10.93 -0.07 -0.19
CA GLY A 171 12.20 0.69 -0.11
C GLY A 171 12.12 2.18 -0.48
N LEU A 172 10.98 2.65 -1.02
CA LEU A 172 10.80 4.06 -1.39
C LEU A 172 10.97 5.02 -0.20
N MET A 173 10.45 4.65 0.97
CA MET A 173 10.52 5.49 2.17
C MET A 173 11.91 5.52 2.82
N GLU A 174 12.67 4.43 2.66
CA GLU A 174 14.01 4.26 3.25
C GLU A 174 15.04 5.18 2.57
N HIS A 175 14.90 5.39 1.26
CA HIS A 175 15.84 6.16 0.42
C HIS A 175 15.18 7.36 -0.26
N HIS A 176 14.19 7.97 0.40
CA HIS A 176 13.33 8.98 -0.19
C HIS A 176 14.08 10.24 -0.65
N ARG A 177 15.18 10.63 0.00
CA ARG A 177 15.92 11.85 -0.34
C ARG A 177 16.61 11.70 -1.70
N GLU A 178 17.35 10.61 -1.84
CA GLU A 178 18.10 10.25 -3.05
C GLU A 178 17.14 9.99 -4.22
N ILE A 179 15.99 9.36 -3.95
CA ILE A 179 14.95 9.13 -4.97
C ILE A 179 14.34 10.45 -5.43
N VAL A 180 14.00 11.38 -4.52
CA VAL A 180 13.45 12.69 -4.88
C VAL A 180 14.47 13.51 -5.67
N GLU A 181 15.74 13.47 -5.29
CA GLU A 181 16.82 14.12 -6.03
C GLU A 181 16.94 13.56 -7.46
N TYR A 182 16.95 12.23 -7.61
CA TYR A 182 16.95 11.58 -8.92
C TYR A 182 15.72 11.96 -9.76
N PHE A 183 14.51 11.96 -9.16
CA PHE A 183 13.27 12.33 -9.84
C PHE A 183 13.32 13.77 -10.33
N ASN A 184 13.83 14.69 -9.51
CA ASN A 184 13.98 16.08 -9.87
C ASN A 184 14.99 16.28 -11.01
N HIS A 185 16.13 15.58 -10.95
CA HIS A 185 17.17 15.65 -11.97
C HIS A 185 16.71 15.09 -13.32
N ARG A 186 15.97 13.97 -13.30
CA ARG A 186 15.45 13.28 -14.49
C ARG A 186 14.05 13.72 -14.90
N GLY A 187 13.49 14.79 -14.32
CA GLY A 187 12.15 15.29 -14.65
C GLY A 187 11.03 14.23 -14.58
N ILE A 188 11.09 13.32 -13.60
CA ILE A 188 10.13 12.22 -13.45
C ILE A 188 8.87 12.73 -12.74
N SER A 189 7.71 12.46 -13.31
CA SER A 189 6.42 12.82 -12.73
C SER A 189 5.97 11.76 -11.73
N ALA A 190 5.86 12.12 -10.45
CA ALA A 190 5.28 11.24 -9.44
C ALA A 190 3.75 11.30 -9.47
N ILE A 191 3.12 10.13 -9.57
CA ILE A 191 1.67 9.97 -9.56
C ILE A 191 1.31 9.26 -8.25
N PHE A 192 0.70 9.97 -7.32
CA PHE A 192 0.24 9.41 -6.07
C PHE A 192 -1.18 8.86 -6.23
N LEU A 193 -1.34 7.56 -5.99
CA LEU A 193 -2.62 6.88 -6.06
C LEU A 193 -2.92 6.18 -4.73
N PHE A 194 -3.79 6.79 -3.95
CA PHE A 194 -4.23 6.26 -2.66
C PHE A 194 -5.74 6.07 -2.62
N ARG A 195 -6.19 5.08 -1.83
CA ARG A 195 -7.61 4.85 -1.60
C ARG A 195 -8.09 5.67 -0.42
N ARG A 196 -9.08 6.54 -0.63
CA ARG A 196 -9.65 7.41 0.43
C ARG A 196 -10.28 6.59 1.56
N ASN A 197 -11.00 5.53 1.21
CA ASN A 197 -11.63 4.64 2.19
C ASN A 197 -10.65 3.57 2.68
N LEU A 198 -10.03 3.84 3.83
CA LEU A 198 -9.04 2.97 4.44
C LEU A 198 -9.63 1.67 5.02
N LEU A 199 -10.88 1.69 5.48
CA LEU A 199 -11.57 0.48 5.96
C LEU A 199 -11.78 -0.52 4.81
N ARG A 200 -12.30 -0.05 3.66
CA ARG A 200 -12.46 -0.89 2.46
C ARG A 200 -11.10 -1.40 1.95
N ARG A 201 -10.04 -0.60 2.07
CA ARG A 201 -8.67 -1.06 1.76
C ARG A 201 -8.27 -2.20 2.70
N MET A 202 -8.46 -2.04 4.00
CA MET A 202 -8.11 -3.04 5.01
C MET A 202 -8.86 -4.36 4.78
N VAL A 203 -10.19 -4.29 4.58
CA VAL A 203 -11.00 -5.48 4.23
C VAL A 203 -10.45 -6.16 2.98
N SER A 204 -10.08 -5.41 1.94
CA SER A 204 -9.51 -5.98 0.73
C SER A 204 -8.14 -6.62 0.94
N VAL A 205 -7.31 -6.07 1.85
CA VAL A 205 -6.02 -6.68 2.23
C VAL A 205 -6.25 -7.99 2.98
N LEU A 206 -7.21 -8.02 3.91
CA LEU A 206 -7.56 -9.21 4.68
C LEU A 206 -8.12 -10.32 3.78
N ALA A 207 -9.04 -9.98 2.88
CA ALA A 207 -9.58 -10.91 1.89
C ALA A 207 -8.46 -11.53 1.04
N ASN A 208 -7.58 -10.70 0.45
CA ASN A 208 -6.47 -11.21 -0.35
C ASN A 208 -5.49 -12.08 0.45
N SER A 209 -5.28 -11.79 1.74
CA SER A 209 -4.45 -12.62 2.63
C SER A 209 -5.10 -13.96 2.92
N TYR A 210 -6.43 -13.98 3.10
CA TYR A 210 -7.23 -15.19 3.24
C TYR A 210 -7.17 -16.03 1.96
N ASP A 211 -7.45 -15.45 0.80
CA ASP A 211 -7.44 -16.15 -0.50
C ASP A 211 -6.08 -16.77 -0.80
N ARG A 212 -4.99 -16.11 -0.41
CA ARG A 212 -3.63 -16.63 -0.55
C ARG A 212 -3.38 -17.91 0.26
N LYS A 213 -4.03 -18.03 1.41
CA LYS A 213 -3.94 -19.21 2.27
C LYS A 213 -4.93 -20.30 1.82
N ALA A 214 -6.15 -19.90 1.50
CA ALA A 214 -7.22 -20.81 1.10
C ALA A 214 -7.02 -21.42 -0.29
N LYS A 215 -6.31 -20.72 -1.20
CA LYS A 215 -5.95 -21.21 -2.55
C LYS A 215 -7.14 -21.79 -3.32
N LEU A 216 -8.25 -21.05 -3.32
CA LEU A 216 -9.57 -21.51 -3.77
C LEU A 216 -9.62 -21.97 -5.24
N LEU A 217 -8.66 -21.56 -6.08
CA LEU A 217 -8.59 -21.93 -7.50
C LEU A 217 -7.44 -22.91 -7.75
N ASN A 218 -7.72 -24.21 -7.80
CA ASN A 218 -6.74 -25.26 -8.11
C ASN A 218 -5.41 -25.13 -7.35
N GLY A 219 -5.45 -24.76 -6.07
CA GLY A 219 -4.24 -24.61 -5.25
C GLY A 219 -3.39 -23.37 -5.57
N THR A 220 -3.86 -22.48 -6.45
CA THR A 220 -3.17 -21.27 -6.87
C THR A 220 -3.83 -20.02 -6.30
N HIS A 221 -3.02 -19.07 -5.81
CA HIS A 221 -3.52 -17.77 -5.37
C HIS A 221 -3.75 -16.87 -6.59
N LYS A 222 -4.96 -16.32 -6.72
CA LYS A 222 -5.30 -15.27 -7.70
C LYS A 222 -5.86 -14.07 -6.96
N SER A 223 -5.20 -12.93 -7.10
CA SER A 223 -5.56 -11.67 -6.44
C SER A 223 -6.47 -10.78 -7.30
N HIS A 224 -6.54 -11.09 -8.59
CA HIS A 224 -7.26 -10.39 -9.64
C HIS A 224 -7.74 -11.39 -10.69
N VAL A 225 -8.88 -11.08 -11.30
CA VAL A 225 -9.46 -11.80 -12.44
C VAL A 225 -8.94 -11.13 -13.71
N HIS A 226 -8.33 -11.92 -14.59
CA HIS A 226 -7.72 -11.43 -15.83
C HIS A 226 -8.43 -11.92 -17.10
N SER A 227 -9.46 -12.78 -16.99
CA SER A 227 -10.27 -13.24 -18.11
C SER A 227 -11.73 -13.47 -17.72
N GLU A 228 -12.64 -13.46 -18.70
CA GLU A 228 -14.06 -13.77 -18.48
C GLU A 228 -14.27 -15.21 -17.95
N GLN A 229 -13.41 -16.15 -18.34
CA GLN A 229 -13.42 -17.51 -17.84
C GLN A 229 -13.01 -17.59 -16.36
N GLU A 230 -12.03 -16.77 -15.94
CA GLU A 230 -11.69 -16.63 -14.51
C GLU A 230 -12.81 -15.93 -13.72
N TRP A 231 -13.61 -15.07 -14.37
CA TRP A 231 -14.75 -14.40 -13.73
C TRP A 231 -15.87 -15.38 -13.37
N SER A 232 -16.27 -16.24 -14.30
CA SER A 232 -17.34 -17.23 -14.08
C SER A 232 -16.99 -18.24 -12.98
N LEU A 233 -15.71 -18.59 -12.83
CA LEU A 233 -15.20 -19.42 -11.73
C LEU A 233 -15.17 -18.67 -10.37
N ASN A 234 -14.95 -17.36 -10.38
CA ASN A 234 -14.87 -16.52 -9.17
C ASN A 234 -16.19 -15.91 -8.73
N ALA A 235 -17.29 -16.09 -9.48
CA ALA A 235 -18.60 -15.50 -9.20
C ALA A 235 -19.20 -15.92 -7.82
N GLY A 236 -18.68 -16.99 -7.19
CA GLY A 236 -19.04 -17.38 -5.82
C GLY A 236 -18.29 -16.64 -4.70
N CYS A 237 -17.24 -15.87 -5.01
CA CYS A 237 -16.42 -15.16 -4.03
C CYS A 237 -16.64 -13.64 -4.12
N CYS A 238 -17.46 -13.10 -3.22
CA CYS A 238 -17.57 -11.67 -2.84
C CYS A 238 -17.05 -10.66 -3.88
N ALA A 239 -17.71 -10.59 -5.05
CA ALA A 239 -17.54 -9.49 -5.97
C ALA A 239 -18.18 -8.23 -5.37
N PHE A 240 -17.45 -7.55 -4.49
CA PHE A 240 -17.83 -6.20 -4.09
C PHE A 240 -17.61 -5.27 -5.28
N GLU A 241 -18.71 -4.77 -5.82
CA GLU A 241 -18.73 -3.63 -6.75
C GLU A 241 -18.17 -2.41 -6.00
N LEU A 242 -16.86 -2.24 -6.08
CA LEU A 242 -16.14 -1.21 -5.34
C LEU A 242 -16.17 0.07 -6.15
N GLN A 243 -17.15 0.94 -5.87
CA GLN A 243 -17.04 2.35 -6.23
C GLN A 243 -15.66 2.89 -5.83
N ALA A 244 -14.94 3.31 -6.87
CA ALA A 244 -13.55 3.72 -6.86
C ALA A 244 -13.41 5.17 -6.36
N ASN A 245 -13.54 5.38 -5.04
CA ASN A 245 -13.19 6.68 -4.43
C ASN A 245 -11.67 6.77 -4.20
N TYR A 246 -10.95 7.13 -5.27
CA TYR A 246 -9.49 7.33 -5.26
C TYR A 246 -9.11 8.77 -4.92
N GLN A 247 -7.91 8.93 -4.36
CA GLN A 247 -7.22 10.20 -4.21
C GLN A 247 -6.05 10.17 -5.20
N PHE A 248 -6.10 11.05 -6.19
CA PHE A 248 -5.17 11.09 -7.31
C PHE A 248 -4.45 12.43 -7.31
N TYR A 249 -3.13 12.39 -7.25
CA TYR A 249 -2.29 13.58 -7.37
C TYR A 249 -1.22 13.31 -8.41
N ILE A 250 -1.16 14.16 -9.42
CA ILE A 250 -0.02 14.22 -10.33
C ILE A 250 0.80 15.43 -9.93
N THR A 251 2.04 15.21 -9.52
CA THR A 251 3.02 16.28 -9.42
C THR A 251 3.75 16.34 -10.76
N ASN A 252 3.23 17.17 -11.68
CA ASN A 252 3.95 17.55 -12.90
C ASN A 252 4.87 18.72 -12.56
N LYS A 253 6.11 18.68 -13.06
CA LYS A 253 6.92 19.88 -13.27
C LYS A 253 6.74 20.33 -14.71
#